data_AF-A0A2E7L1M6-F1
#
_entry.id   AF-A0A2E7L1M6-F1
#
_cell.length_a   1.000
_cell.length_b   1.000
_cell.length_c   1.000
_cell.angle_alpha   90.00
_cell.angle_beta   90.00
_cell.angle_gamma   90.00
#
_symmetry.space_group_name_H-M   'P 1'
#
loop_
_entity.id
_entity.type
_entity.pdbx_description
1 polymer ?
#
loop_
_entity_poly.entity_id
_entity_poly.type
_entity_poly.pdbx_seq_one_letter_code
_entity_poly.pdbx_strand_id
1 'polypeptide(L)'
;MLDPYRPPQEASAKAKQQMSEDPPGWGAAIFIFWPALLYMMVFFLYTFVVRSFFHGDMGLGILGFLPCFVICAWVLPVVGLLQLVVAVVVLCTKNSRGALHLLSALAVFIMTFGFYQYLKAGNFVTVQDHQVSRSLAAELA
;
A
#
# COMPACT_ATOMS: atom_id res chain seq x y z
N MET A 1 -19.70 45.62 26.65
CA MET A 1 -18.33 45.46 27.17
C MET A 1 -17.61 44.48 26.26
N LEU A 2 -16.73 44.96 25.39
CA LEU A 2 -15.81 44.10 24.65
C LEU A 2 -14.62 43.84 25.56
N ASP A 3 -14.36 42.57 25.87
CA ASP A 3 -13.20 42.14 26.64
C ASP A 3 -11.94 42.30 25.77
N PRO A 4 -10.99 43.23 26.07
CA PRO A 4 -9.91 43.57 25.15
C PRO A 4 -8.72 42.60 25.18
N TYR A 5 -8.71 41.65 26.11
CA TYR A 5 -7.56 40.77 26.32
C TYR A 5 -7.91 39.32 26.03
N ARG A 6 -7.84 38.95 24.75
CA ARG A 6 -7.84 37.54 24.36
C ARG A 6 -6.41 37.01 24.52
N PRO A 7 -6.14 36.08 25.45
CA PRO A 7 -4.78 35.57 25.62
C PRO A 7 -4.35 34.86 24.31
N PRO A 8 -3.07 34.99 23.91
CA PRO A 8 -2.56 34.39 22.66
C PRO A 8 -2.76 32.86 22.59
N GLN A 9 -2.98 32.22 23.74
CA GLN A 9 -3.30 30.80 23.84
C GLN A 9 -4.71 30.45 23.34
N GLU A 10 -5.72 31.31 23.51
CA GLU A 10 -7.07 31.05 22.98
C GLU A 10 -7.12 31.16 21.46
N ALA A 11 -6.41 32.14 20.90
CA ALA A 11 -6.28 32.27 19.44
C ALA A 11 -5.49 31.09 18.85
N SER A 12 -4.43 30.64 19.52
CA SER A 12 -3.67 29.45 19.12
C SER A 12 -4.44 28.15 19.29
N ALA A 13 -5.25 28.01 20.35
CA ALA A 13 -6.09 26.84 20.58
C ALA A 13 -7.21 26.76 19.53
N LYS A 14 -7.86 27.89 19.22
CA LYS A 14 -8.83 27.98 18.13
C LYS A 14 -8.20 27.72 16.76
N ALA A 15 -7.01 28.26 16.48
CA ALA A 15 -6.28 27.97 15.24
C ALA A 15 -5.90 26.49 15.11
N LYS A 16 -5.51 25.82 16.21
CA LYS A 16 -5.26 24.37 16.25
C LYS A 16 -6.53 23.55 16.05
N GLN A 17 -7.67 24.00 16.60
CA GLN A 17 -8.97 23.37 16.35
C GLN A 17 -9.40 23.54 14.88
N GLN A 18 -9.25 24.74 14.31
CA GLN A 18 -9.57 25.01 12.91
C GLN A 18 -8.68 24.22 11.93
N MET A 19 -7.37 24.10 12.21
CA MET A 19 -6.47 23.22 11.44
C MET A 19 -6.83 21.74 11.51
N SER A 20 -7.59 21.32 12.53
CA SER A 20 -8.11 19.96 12.68
C SER A 20 -9.45 19.76 11.97
N GLU A 21 -10.18 20.83 11.63
CA GLU A 21 -11.47 20.76 10.93
C GLU A 21 -11.35 21.00 9.43
N ASP A 22 -10.32 21.74 9.00
CA ASP A 22 -10.09 21.95 7.57
C ASP A 22 -9.65 20.63 6.90
N PRO A 23 -10.39 20.13 5.90
CA PRO A 23 -10.00 18.93 5.18
C PRO A 23 -8.63 19.16 4.54
N PRO A 24 -7.73 18.16 4.54
CA PRO A 24 -6.45 18.33 3.89
C PRO A 24 -6.69 18.64 2.41
N GLY A 25 -6.06 19.72 1.93
CA GLY A 25 -6.08 20.05 0.51
C GLY A 25 -5.64 18.84 -0.32
N TRP A 26 -6.15 18.73 -1.54
CA TRP A 26 -5.96 17.58 -2.43
C TRP A 26 -4.50 17.07 -2.52
N GLY A 27 -3.52 17.98 -2.51
CA GLY A 27 -2.11 17.61 -2.48
C GLY A 27 -1.72 16.81 -1.23
N ALA A 28 -2.14 17.25 -0.04
CA ALA A 28 -1.87 16.53 1.21
C ALA A 28 -2.58 15.16 1.25
N ALA A 29 -3.79 15.06 0.69
CA ALA A 29 -4.46 13.77 0.56
C ALA A 29 -3.67 12.80 -0.34
N ILE A 30 -3.17 13.25 -1.49
CA ILE A 30 -2.32 12.44 -2.37
C ILE A 30 -1.05 11.98 -1.63
N PHE A 31 -0.40 12.86 -0.88
CA PHE A 31 0.75 12.51 -0.04
C PHE A 31 0.43 11.57 1.13
N ILE A 32 -0.84 11.40 1.51
CA ILE A 32 -1.24 10.39 2.49
C ILE A 32 -1.57 9.07 1.79
N PHE A 33 -2.23 9.11 0.64
CA PHE A 33 -2.66 7.90 -0.08
C PHE A 33 -1.63 7.34 -1.07
N TRP A 34 -0.45 7.95 -1.19
CA TRP A 34 0.58 7.51 -2.15
C TRP A 34 0.97 6.03 -2.02
N PRO A 35 1.05 5.39 -0.83
CA PRO A 35 1.43 3.98 -0.76
C PRO A 35 0.33 3.09 -1.33
N ALA A 36 -0.93 3.45 -1.10
CA ALA A 36 -2.07 2.74 -1.67
C ALA A 36 -2.14 2.93 -3.20
N LEU A 37 -1.93 4.15 -3.70
CA LEU A 37 -1.89 4.43 -5.14
C LEU A 37 -0.75 3.66 -5.83
N LEU A 38 0.44 3.67 -5.23
CA LEU A 38 1.59 2.93 -5.73
C LEU A 38 1.31 1.42 -5.72
N TYR A 39 0.65 0.90 -4.68
CA TYR A 39 0.24 -0.50 -4.61
C TYR A 39 -0.66 -0.87 -5.80
N MET A 40 -1.70 -0.08 -6.06
CA MET A 40 -2.61 -0.32 -7.18
C MET A 40 -1.86 -0.37 -8.52
N MET A 41 -0.94 0.57 -8.75
CA MET A 41 -0.16 0.61 -9.99
C MET A 41 0.76 -0.60 -10.14
N VAL A 42 1.49 -0.96 -9.08
CA VAL A 42 2.44 -2.10 -9.12
C VAL A 42 1.70 -3.43 -9.20
N PHE A 43 0.56 -3.57 -8.52
CA PHE A 43 -0.29 -4.76 -8.63
C PHE A 43 -0.89 -4.93 -10.03
N PHE A 44 -1.34 -3.84 -10.66
CA PHE A 44 -1.81 -3.87 -12.04
C PHE A 44 -0.69 -4.26 -13.01
N LEU A 45 0.50 -3.67 -12.83
CA LEU A 45 1.69 -4.02 -13.61
C LEU A 45 2.07 -5.49 -13.43
N TYR A 46 2.07 -5.99 -12.19
CA TYR A 46 2.30 -7.40 -11.87
C TYR A 46 1.32 -8.30 -12.64
N THR A 47 0.02 -8.00 -12.58
CA THR A 47 -1.02 -8.76 -13.28
C THR A 47 -0.79 -8.79 -14.79
N PHE A 48 -0.42 -7.64 -15.37
CA PHE A 48 -0.11 -7.54 -16.80
C PHE A 48 1.11 -8.39 -17.17
N VAL A 49 2.19 -8.30 -16.39
CA VAL A 49 3.43 -9.05 -16.61
C VAL A 49 3.21 -10.56 -16.49
N VAL A 50 2.48 -11.01 -15.47
CA VAL A 50 2.11 -12.43 -15.28
C VAL A 50 1.28 -12.91 -16.47
N ARG A 51 0.29 -12.12 -16.91
CA ARG A 51 -0.54 -12.47 -18.07
C ARG A 51 0.29 -12.60 -19.34
N SER A 52 1.16 -11.64 -19.64
CA SER A 52 2.04 -11.67 -20.82
C SER A 52 3.00 -12.87 -20.79
N PHE A 53 3.52 -13.22 -19.61
CA PHE A 53 4.37 -14.41 -19.44
C PHE A 53 3.63 -15.69 -19.84
N PHE A 54 2.38 -15.88 -19.39
CA PHE A 54 1.57 -17.03 -19.78
C PHE A 54 1.19 -17.06 -21.27
N HIS A 55 1.25 -15.92 -21.97
CA HIS A 55 1.04 -15.85 -23.42
C HIS A 55 2.32 -16.10 -24.23
N GLY A 56 3.45 -16.42 -23.59
CA GLY A 56 4.70 -16.84 -24.24
C GLY A 56 5.74 -15.74 -24.41
N ASP A 57 5.50 -14.52 -23.92
CA ASP A 57 6.45 -13.42 -24.00
C ASP A 57 7.40 -13.43 -22.77
N MET A 58 8.40 -14.31 -22.82
CA MET A 58 9.24 -14.65 -21.66
C MET A 58 10.29 -13.58 -21.30
N GLY A 59 10.69 -12.74 -22.26
CA GLY A 59 11.83 -11.82 -22.08
C GLY A 59 11.55 -10.65 -21.12
N LEU A 60 10.36 -10.06 -21.21
CA LEU A 60 9.93 -8.96 -20.33
C LEU A 60 9.25 -9.46 -19.05
N GLY A 61 8.76 -10.71 -19.06
CA GLY A 61 8.04 -11.34 -17.95
C GLY A 61 8.85 -11.40 -16.66
N ILE A 62 10.09 -11.90 -16.72
CA ILE A 62 10.92 -12.15 -15.53
C ILE A 62 11.48 -10.85 -14.94
N LEU A 63 11.93 -9.92 -15.79
CA LEU A 63 12.49 -8.63 -15.39
C LEU A 63 11.45 -7.71 -14.72
N GLY A 64 10.19 -7.77 -15.15
CA GLY A 64 9.10 -7.02 -14.52
C GLY A 64 8.48 -7.72 -13.31
N PHE A 65 8.45 -9.06 -13.30
CA PHE A 65 7.75 -9.85 -12.29
C PHE A 65 8.37 -9.71 -10.90
N LEU A 66 9.68 -9.97 -10.80
CA LEU A 66 10.37 -10.02 -9.52
C LEU A 66 10.31 -8.69 -8.75
N PRO A 67 10.60 -7.51 -9.36
CA PRO A 67 10.49 -6.26 -8.63
C PRO A 67 9.05 -5.95 -8.22
N CYS A 68 8.05 -6.22 -9.08
CA CYS A 68 6.66 -5.99 -8.72
C CYS A 68 6.20 -6.89 -7.58
N PHE A 69 6.62 -8.16 -7.58
CA PHE A 69 6.36 -9.10 -6.50
C PHE A 69 6.97 -8.62 -5.19
N VAL A 70 8.26 -8.25 -5.18
CA VAL A 70 8.95 -7.77 -3.98
C VAL A 70 8.29 -6.51 -3.42
N ILE A 71 7.91 -5.58 -4.29
CA ILE A 71 7.26 -4.34 -3.88
C ILE A 71 5.89 -4.61 -3.24
N CYS A 72 5.04 -5.43 -3.87
CA CYS A 72 3.71 -5.76 -3.35
C CYS A 72 3.75 -6.66 -2.10
N ALA A 73 4.64 -7.65 -2.05
CA ALA A 73 4.69 -8.63 -0.97
C ALA A 73 5.41 -8.11 0.28
N TRP A 74 6.41 -7.23 0.11
CA TRP A 74 7.33 -6.85 1.19
C TRP A 74 7.41 -5.34 1.41
N VAL A 75 7.71 -4.56 0.37
CA VAL A 75 8.00 -3.13 0.54
C VAL A 75 6.76 -2.35 0.99
N LEU A 76 5.66 -2.46 0.25
CA LEU A 76 4.45 -1.68 0.53
C LEU A 76 3.74 -2.08 1.82
N PRO A 77 3.66 -3.37 2.21
CA PRO A 77 3.14 -3.76 3.52
C PRO A 77 3.93 -3.15 4.68
N VAL A 78 5.27 -3.09 4.57
CA VAL A 78 6.13 -2.44 5.57
C VAL A 78 5.88 -0.93 5.62
N VAL A 79 5.72 -0.28 4.47
CA VAL A 79 5.32 1.14 4.40
C VAL A 79 3.94 1.35 5.03
N GLY A 80 2.99 0.45 4.80
CA GLY A 80 1.66 0.46 5.43
C GLY A 80 1.73 0.33 6.95
N LEU A 81 2.62 -0.50 7.48
CA LEU A 81 2.88 -0.60 8.93
C LEU A 81 3.44 0.70 9.49
N LEU A 82 4.42 1.31 8.84
CA LEU A 82 4.96 2.61 9.25
C LEU A 82 3.87 3.68 9.25
N GLN A 83 3.01 3.67 8.24
CA GLN A 83 1.89 4.60 8.14
C GLN A 83 0.84 4.37 9.22
N LEU A 84 0.60 3.12 9.62
CA LEU A 84 -0.24 2.77 10.76
C LEU A 84 0.33 3.30 12.08
N VAL A 85 1.64 3.17 12.30
CA VAL A 85 2.30 3.73 13.50
C VAL A 85 2.14 5.25 13.55
N VAL A 86 2.37 5.94 12.43
CA VAL A 86 2.15 7.39 12.33
C VAL A 86 0.68 7.73 12.59
N ALA A 87 -0.26 6.96 12.04
CA ALA A 87 -1.69 7.17 12.25
C ALA A 87 -2.06 7.12 13.73
N VAL A 88 -1.58 6.09 14.46
CA VAL A 88 -1.85 5.91 15.89
C VAL A 88 -1.28 7.06 16.71
N VAL A 89 -0.01 7.44 16.46
CA VAL A 89 0.64 8.55 17.18
C VAL A 89 -0.12 9.86 16.95
N VAL A 90 -0.52 10.15 15.72
CA VAL A 90 -1.27 11.36 15.37
C VAL A 90 -2.68 11.34 15.98
N LEU A 91 -3.36 10.18 15.99
CA LEU A 91 -4.67 10.02 16.64
C LEU A 91 -4.59 10.29 18.15
N CYS A 92 -3.52 9.84 18.81
CA CYS A 92 -3.27 10.12 20.23
C CYS A 92 -3.15 11.63 20.52
N THR A 93 -2.80 12.45 19.52
CA THR A 93 -2.74 13.92 19.64
C THR A 93 -4.08 14.62 19.33
N LYS A 94 -5.19 13.89 19.25
CA LYS A 94 -6.55 14.38 18.88
C LYS A 94 -6.60 15.10 17.53
N ASN A 95 -5.69 14.77 16.61
CA ASN A 95 -5.66 15.34 15.28
C ASN A 95 -6.41 14.42 14.30
N SER A 96 -7.45 14.96 13.66
CA SER A 96 -8.30 14.26 12.67
C SER A 96 -7.50 13.69 11.49
N ARG A 97 -6.32 14.25 11.17
CA ARG A 97 -5.41 13.73 10.14
C ARG A 97 -4.98 12.29 10.39
N GLY A 98 -4.90 11.86 11.65
CA GLY A 98 -4.54 10.48 11.98
C GLY A 98 -5.52 9.47 11.40
N ALA A 99 -6.81 9.81 11.27
CA ALA A 99 -7.82 8.94 10.68
C ALA A 99 -7.57 8.69 9.18
N LEU A 100 -7.02 9.67 8.46
CA LEU A 100 -6.67 9.51 7.04
C LEU A 100 -5.45 8.62 6.84
N HIS A 101 -4.43 8.74 7.71
CA HIS A 101 -3.31 7.81 7.70
C HIS A 101 -3.76 6.38 8.06
N LEU A 102 -4.72 6.24 8.98
CA LEU A 102 -5.30 4.95 9.36
C LEU A 102 -6.03 4.32 8.17
N LEU A 103 -6.86 5.10 7.46
CA LEU A 103 -7.57 4.65 6.25
C LEU A 103 -6.61 4.24 5.14
N SER A 104 -5.55 5.03 4.90
CA SER A 104 -4.53 4.71 3.90
C SER A 104 -3.78 3.42 4.25
N ALA A 105 -3.35 3.26 5.50
CA ALA A 105 -2.71 2.03 5.97
C ALA A 105 -3.64 0.82 5.82
N LEU A 106 -4.91 0.94 6.22
CA LEU A 106 -5.91 -0.11 6.06
C LEU A 106 -6.10 -0.51 4.58
N ALA A 107 -6.15 0.46 3.67
CA ALA A 107 -6.25 0.19 2.24
C ALA A 107 -5.05 -0.63 1.73
N VAL A 108 -3.82 -0.29 2.17
CA VAL A 108 -2.62 -1.07 1.83
C VAL A 108 -2.73 -2.51 2.36
N PHE A 109 -3.21 -2.72 3.60
CA PHE A 109 -3.39 -4.08 4.14
C PHE A 109 -4.45 -4.89 3.39
N ILE A 110 -5.59 -4.27 3.03
CA ILE A 110 -6.63 -4.93 2.23
C ILE A 110 -6.07 -5.34 0.87
N MET A 111 -5.31 -4.47 0.20
CA MET A 111 -4.69 -4.80 -1.07
C MET A 111 -3.59 -5.86 -0.95
N THR A 112 -2.84 -5.84 0.14
CA THR A 112 -1.87 -6.89 0.48
C THR A 112 -2.55 -8.23 0.62
N PHE A 113 -3.65 -8.28 1.38
CA PHE A 113 -4.45 -9.49 1.50
C PHE A 113 -5.01 -9.95 0.15
N GLY A 114 -5.56 -9.03 -0.65
CA GLY A 114 -6.05 -9.31 -2.00
C GLY A 114 -4.96 -9.88 -2.91
N PHE A 115 -3.74 -9.34 -2.83
CA PHE A 115 -2.58 -9.85 -3.55
C PHE A 115 -2.23 -11.28 -3.12
N TYR A 116 -2.18 -11.59 -1.83
CA TYR A 116 -1.94 -12.97 -1.37
C TYR A 116 -3.05 -13.95 -1.81
N GLN A 117 -4.31 -13.51 -1.83
CA GLN A 117 -5.40 -14.32 -2.37
C GLN A 117 -5.26 -14.53 -3.89
N TYR A 118 -4.87 -13.49 -4.63
CA TYR A 118 -4.58 -13.56 -6.06
C TYR A 118 -3.44 -14.53 -6.38
N LEU A 119 -2.39 -14.51 -5.56
CA LEU A 119 -1.28 -15.45 -5.61
C LEU A 119 -1.76 -16.89 -5.35
N LYS A 120 -2.49 -17.13 -4.26
CA LYS A 120 -3.05 -18.45 -3.92
C LYS A 120 -3.94 -19.05 -5.00
N ALA A 121 -4.56 -18.23 -5.85
CA ALA A 121 -5.33 -18.69 -7.00
C ALA A 121 -4.47 -19.26 -8.16
N GLY A 122 -3.15 -19.37 -7.98
CA GLY A 122 -2.24 -19.99 -8.96
C GLY A 122 -1.62 -19.00 -9.95
N ASN A 123 -1.76 -17.69 -9.73
CA ASN A 123 -1.17 -16.66 -10.57
C ASN A 123 0.31 -16.40 -10.20
N PHE A 124 1.09 -17.48 -10.20
CA PHE A 124 2.54 -17.48 -9.99
C PHE A 124 3.26 -17.83 -11.29
N VAL A 125 4.36 -17.14 -11.58
CA VAL A 125 5.25 -17.42 -12.71
C VAL A 125 6.10 -18.69 -12.49
N THR A 126 6.12 -19.26 -11.28
CA THR A 126 6.89 -20.47 -10.97
C THR A 126 6.14 -21.74 -11.36
N VAL A 127 6.02 -22.00 -12.67
CA VAL A 127 5.86 -23.37 -13.18
C VAL A 127 7.24 -24.04 -13.14
N GLN A 128 7.71 -24.40 -11.94
CA GLN A 128 8.94 -25.19 -11.80
C GLN A 128 8.74 -26.51 -11.06
N ASP A 129 7.65 -26.69 -10.31
CA ASP A 129 7.37 -27.98 -9.65
C ASP A 129 6.83 -29.07 -10.59
N HIS A 130 6.05 -28.69 -11.61
CA HIS A 130 5.39 -29.69 -12.46
C HIS A 130 6.31 -30.28 -13.55
N GLN A 131 7.38 -29.57 -13.91
CA GLN A 131 8.41 -30.04 -14.85
C GLN A 131 9.47 -30.89 -14.13
N VAL A 132 9.90 -30.49 -12.93
CA VAL A 132 10.88 -31.25 -12.14
C VAL A 132 10.33 -32.61 -11.70
N SER A 133 9.05 -32.69 -11.30
CA SER A 133 8.43 -33.98 -10.97
C SER A 133 8.29 -34.92 -12.17
N ARG A 134 8.13 -34.38 -13.39
CA ARG A 134 8.06 -35.19 -14.62
C ARG A 134 9.42 -35.63 -15.14
N SER A 135 10.45 -34.77 -15.03
CA SER A 135 11.81 -35.17 -15.41
C SER A 135 12.37 -36.23 -14.46
N LEU A 136 12.10 -36.12 -13.15
CA LEU A 136 12.55 -37.11 -12.17
C LEU A 136 11.84 -38.47 -12.37
N ALA A 137 10.55 -38.46 -12.72
CA ALA A 137 9.81 -39.68 -13.01
C ALA A 137 10.21 -40.33 -14.35
N ALA A 138 10.72 -39.55 -15.30
CA ALA A 138 11.23 -40.05 -16.59
C ALA A 138 12.65 -40.62 -16.50
N GLU A 139 13.47 -40.18 -15.52
CA GLU A 139 14.80 -40.76 -15.27
C GLU A 139 14.76 -42.02 -14.37
N LEU A 140 13.64 -42.26 -13.68
CA LEU A 140 13.45 -43.42 -12.79
C LEU A 140 12.66 -44.59 -13.44
N ALA A 141 12.29 -44.47 -14.70
CA ALA A 141 11.59 -45.50 -15.49
C ALA A 141 12.49 -46.06 -16.60
#